data_AF-A0A8K0V1P4-F1
#
_entry.id   AF-A0A8K0V1P4-F1
#
_cell.length_a   1.000
_cell.length_b   1.000
_cell.length_c   1.000
_cell.angle_alpha   90.00
_cell.angle_beta   90.00
_cell.angle_gamma   90.00
#
_symmetry.space_group_name_H-M   'P 1'
#
loop_
_entity.id
_entity.type
_entity.pdbx_description
1 polymer ?
#
loop_
_entity_poly.entity_id
_entity_poly.type
_entity_poly.pdbx_seq_one_letter_code
_entity_poly.pdbx_strand_id
1 'polypeptide(L)'
;MMRYKKRYILVKVSAIDSVEKFRDLVYSTINKFEPTLGIKSNLKVLDDVYLREKGGLLGVIRVSNKYKYQVIFTLSLMERAFPFNLITLSNSGSLKRLKGRLKDYGTVTE
;
A
#
# COMPACT_ATOMS: atom_id res chain seq x y z
N MET A 1 -2.61 -27.10 -8.57
CA MET A 1 -2.47 -25.68 -8.97
C MET A 1 -1.86 -24.88 -7.83
N MET A 2 -0.58 -24.46 -7.94
CA MET A 2 0.13 -23.73 -6.88
C MET A 2 -0.39 -22.29 -6.81
N ARG A 3 -1.28 -21.98 -5.85
CA ARG A 3 -1.78 -20.61 -5.68
C ARG A 3 -0.67 -19.76 -5.06
N TYR A 4 -0.11 -18.83 -5.83
CA TYR A 4 0.86 -17.86 -5.34
C TYR A 4 0.31 -17.14 -4.10
N LYS A 5 0.96 -17.33 -2.94
CA LYS A 5 0.55 -16.67 -1.69
C LYS A 5 0.69 -15.16 -1.86
N LYS A 6 -0.38 -14.42 -1.60
CA LYS A 6 -0.39 -12.95 -1.60
C LYS A 6 -0.26 -12.42 -0.17
N ARG A 7 0.20 -11.19 -0.06
CA ARG A 7 0.20 -10.37 1.16
C ARG A 7 -0.48 -9.05 0.88
N TYR A 8 -1.00 -8.47 1.93
CA TYR A 8 -1.69 -7.19 1.92
C TYR A 8 -0.99 -6.30 2.93
N ILE A 9 -0.64 -5.09 2.51
CA ILE A 9 0.12 -4.13 3.29
C ILE A 9 -0.76 -2.91 3.47
N LEU A 10 -1.00 -2.51 4.71
CA LEU A 10 -1.64 -1.24 5.04
C LEU A 10 -0.56 -0.18 5.14
N VAL A 11 -0.75 0.89 4.38
CA VAL A 11 0.14 2.04 4.40
C VAL A 11 -0.67 3.29 4.70
N LYS A 12 -0.06 4.21 5.43
CA LYS A 12 -0.55 5.57 5.65
C LYS A 12 0.33 6.52 4.87
N VAL A 13 -0.28 7.44 4.14
CA VAL A 13 0.42 8.49 3.39
C VAL A 13 -0.08 9.86 3.83
N SER A 14 0.83 10.81 4.06
CA SER A 14 0.49 12.21 4.36
C SER A 14 0.30 13.05 3.10
N ALA A 15 -0.48 14.13 3.22
CA ALA A 15 -0.74 15.13 2.18
C ALA A 15 -1.31 14.61 0.85
N ILE A 16 -1.79 13.36 0.84
CA ILE A 16 -2.49 12.74 -0.28
C ILE A 16 -3.84 12.26 0.22
N ASP A 17 -4.91 12.78 -0.35
CA ASP A 17 -6.31 12.47 -0.03
C ASP A 17 -7.04 11.73 -1.17
N SER A 18 -6.42 11.65 -2.35
CA SER A 18 -6.91 10.94 -3.53
C SER A 18 -6.28 9.55 -3.65
N VAL A 19 -7.12 8.54 -3.84
CA VAL A 19 -6.72 7.15 -4.12
C VAL A 19 -5.89 7.05 -5.39
N GLU A 20 -6.22 7.85 -6.41
CA GLU A 20 -5.48 7.89 -7.67
C GLU A 20 -4.06 8.41 -7.47
N LYS A 21 -3.91 9.54 -6.78
CA LYS A 21 -2.59 10.09 -6.43
C LYS A 21 -1.77 9.12 -5.58
N PHE A 22 -2.42 8.45 -4.62
CA PHE A 22 -1.78 7.41 -3.81
C PHE A 22 -1.29 6.24 -4.69
N ARG A 23 -2.12 5.79 -5.63
CA ARG A 23 -1.78 4.73 -6.57
C ARG A 23 -0.56 5.09 -7.42
N ASP A 24 -0.59 6.27 -8.01
CA ASP A 24 0.49 6.77 -8.88
C ASP A 24 1.79 6.94 -8.11
N LEU A 25 1.70 7.42 -6.87
CA LEU A 25 2.85 7.51 -5.97
C LEU A 25 3.46 6.14 -5.66
N VAL A 26 2.63 5.14 -5.33
CA VAL A 26 3.12 3.78 -5.05
C VAL A 26 3.78 3.19 -6.28
N TYR A 27 3.14 3.25 -7.46
CA TYR A 27 3.73 2.69 -8.67
C TYR A 27 4.97 3.45 -9.13
N SER A 28 4.98 4.79 -9.07
CA SER A 28 6.17 5.58 -9.44
C SER A 28 7.35 5.30 -8.51
N THR A 29 7.11 5.16 -7.20
CA THR A 29 8.15 4.78 -6.23
C THR A 29 8.70 3.40 -6.52
N ILE A 30 7.82 2.40 -6.70
CA ILE A 30 8.24 1.03 -6.99
C ILE A 30 8.97 0.97 -8.34
N ASN A 31 8.47 1.63 -9.38
CA ASN A 31 9.12 1.66 -10.68
C ASN A 31 10.49 2.35 -10.64
N LYS A 32 10.67 3.37 -9.80
CA LYS A 32 11.94 4.11 -9.68
C LYS A 32 13.03 3.28 -9.04
N PHE A 33 12.72 2.53 -7.98
CA PHE A 33 13.71 1.80 -7.20
C PHE A 33 13.80 0.31 -7.57
N GLU A 34 12.68 -0.30 -7.95
CA GLU A 34 12.56 -1.74 -8.23
C GLU A 34 11.64 -1.98 -9.46
N PRO A 35 12.07 -1.59 -10.69
CA PRO A 35 11.24 -1.65 -11.89
C PRO A 35 10.63 -3.03 -12.17
N THR A 36 11.34 -4.10 -11.79
CA THR A 36 10.91 -5.50 -11.97
C THR A 36 9.71 -5.87 -11.08
N LEU A 37 9.47 -5.12 -10.00
CA LEU A 37 8.35 -5.30 -9.08
C LEU A 37 7.11 -4.50 -9.49
N GLY A 38 7.28 -3.47 -10.34
CA GLY A 38 6.22 -2.60 -10.84
C GLY A 38 5.19 -3.27 -11.75
N ILE A 39 5.42 -4.53 -12.12
CA ILE A 39 4.49 -5.34 -12.93
C ILE A 39 3.22 -5.63 -12.11
N LYS A 40 2.04 -5.34 -12.67
CA LYS A 40 0.70 -5.49 -12.03
C LYS A 40 0.43 -6.88 -11.42
N SER A 41 1.10 -7.93 -11.88
CA SER A 41 0.99 -9.29 -11.35
C SER A 41 1.63 -9.45 -9.95
N ASN A 42 2.63 -8.62 -9.64
CA ASN A 42 3.41 -8.65 -8.42
C ASN A 42 2.91 -7.66 -7.36
N LEU A 43 2.38 -6.52 -7.79
CA LEU A 43 1.87 -5.45 -6.94
C LEU A 43 0.56 -4.88 -7.50
N LYS A 44 -0.42 -4.64 -6.63
CA LYS A 44 -1.68 -3.95 -6.96
C LYS A 44 -2.16 -3.11 -5.79
N VAL A 45 -2.42 -1.83 -6.00
CA VAL A 45 -3.18 -0.98 -5.07
C VAL A 45 -4.66 -1.37 -5.11
N LEU A 46 -5.30 -1.49 -3.94
CA LEU A 46 -6.74 -1.80 -3.83
C LEU A 46 -7.53 -0.50 -3.70
N ASP A 47 -8.07 -0.05 -4.83
CA ASP A 47 -8.74 1.26 -4.94
C ASP A 47 -10.06 1.35 -4.16
N ASP A 48 -10.65 0.20 -3.81
CA ASP A 48 -11.88 0.04 -3.04
C ASP A 48 -11.61 -0.17 -1.53
N VAL A 49 -10.34 -0.18 -1.11
CA VAL A 49 -9.95 -0.45 0.29
C VAL A 49 -9.01 0.63 0.78
N TYR A 50 -9.61 1.76 1.17
CA TYR A 50 -8.92 2.92 1.72
C TYR A 50 -9.77 3.61 2.79
N LEU A 51 -9.12 4.48 3.57
CA LEU A 51 -9.75 5.37 4.52
C LEU A 51 -9.09 6.75 4.35
N ARG A 52 -9.90 7.80 4.19
CA ARG A 52 -9.38 9.17 4.20
C ARG A 52 -9.25 9.65 5.64
N GLU A 53 -8.13 10.26 5.97
CA GLU A 53 -7.89 10.87 7.28
C GLU A 53 -7.59 12.37 7.10
N LYS A 54 -7.71 13.14 8.20
CA LYS A 54 -7.30 14.54 8.19
C LYS A 54 -5.81 14.63 7.85
N GLY A 55 -5.49 15.17 6.67
CA GLY A 55 -4.14 15.36 6.19
C GLY A 55 -3.51 14.15 5.50
N GLY A 56 -4.29 13.14 5.08
CA GLY A 56 -3.74 12.00 4.36
C GLY A 56 -4.74 10.90 4.01
N LEU A 57 -4.19 9.73 3.70
CA LEU A 57 -4.95 8.55 3.29
C LEU A 57 -4.30 7.29 3.84
N LEU A 58 -5.12 6.34 4.27
CA LEU A 58 -4.72 4.95 4.50
C LEU A 58 -5.17 4.11 3.32
N GLY A 59 -4.25 3.35 2.73
CA GLY A 59 -4.51 2.53 1.56
C GLY A 59 -3.94 1.12 1.72
N VAL A 60 -4.50 0.18 0.96
CA VAL A 60 -4.03 -1.21 0.95
C VAL A 60 -3.32 -1.56 -0.35
N ILE A 61 -2.12 -2.12 -0.22
CA ILE A 61 -1.32 -2.64 -1.33
C ILE A 61 -1.32 -4.18 -1.24
N ARG A 62 -1.76 -4.84 -2.31
CA ARG A 62 -1.65 -6.28 -2.49
C ARG A 62 -0.33 -6.60 -3.20
N VAL A 63 0.46 -7.50 -2.62
CA VAL A 63 1.76 -7.91 -3.17
C VAL A 63 1.89 -9.44 -3.20
N SER A 64 2.73 -9.97 -4.09
CA SER A 64 3.20 -11.35 -3.96
C SER A 64 3.97 -11.55 -2.65
N ASN A 65 3.71 -12.63 -1.91
CA ASN A 65 4.39 -12.89 -0.63
C ASN A 65 5.92 -12.95 -0.78
N LYS A 66 6.41 -13.39 -1.94
CA LYS A 66 7.85 -13.43 -2.28
C LYS A 66 8.49 -12.03 -2.22
N TYR A 67 7.75 -10.99 -2.59
CA TYR A 67 8.28 -9.62 -2.76
C TYR A 67 7.87 -8.67 -1.65
N LYS A 68 7.18 -9.17 -0.61
CA LYS A 68 6.58 -8.30 0.43
C LYS A 68 7.60 -7.40 1.13
N TYR A 69 8.79 -7.92 1.46
CA TYR A 69 9.81 -7.15 2.18
C TYR A 69 10.54 -6.17 1.27
N GLN A 70 10.76 -6.53 0.00
CA GLN A 70 11.30 -5.61 -0.99
C GLN A 70 10.36 -4.42 -1.18
N VAL A 71 9.06 -4.67 -1.36
CA VAL A 71 8.06 -3.59 -1.47
C VAL A 71 8.04 -2.71 -0.21
N ILE A 72 8.03 -3.30 0.99
CA ILE A 72 8.06 -2.51 2.25
C ILE A 72 9.32 -1.64 2.32
N PHE A 73 10.47 -2.20 1.99
CA PHE A 73 11.74 -1.47 1.99
C PHE A 73 11.73 -0.34 0.95
N THR A 74 11.30 -0.61 -0.28
CA THR A 74 11.19 0.41 -1.33
C THR A 74 10.26 1.56 -0.92
N LEU A 75 9.11 1.25 -0.30
CA LEU A 75 8.19 2.27 0.20
C LEU A 75 8.81 3.11 1.33
N SER A 76 9.64 2.52 2.19
CA SER A 76 10.37 3.29 3.22
C SER A 76 11.43 4.24 2.66
N LEU A 77 11.95 3.98 1.45
CA LEU A 77 12.88 4.90 0.78
C LEU A 77 12.16 6.14 0.23
N MET A 78 10.83 6.12 0.15
CA MET A 78 10.02 7.21 -0.39
C MET A 78 10.15 8.49 0.42
N GLU A 79 10.28 8.39 1.75
CA GLU A 79 10.46 9.54 2.64
C GLU A 79 11.70 10.38 2.28
N ARG A 80 12.72 9.76 1.67
CA ARG A 80 13.94 10.46 1.23
C ARG A 80 13.80 11.14 -0.13
N ALA A 81 12.84 10.69 -0.94
CA ALA A 81 12.72 11.10 -2.34
C ALA A 81 11.59 12.11 -2.60
N PHE A 82 10.61 12.20 -1.70
CA PHE A 82 9.43 13.04 -1.87
C PHE A 82 9.06 13.73 -0.54
N PRO A 83 8.39 14.90 -0.56
CA PRO A 83 7.94 15.60 0.65
C PRO A 83 6.73 14.93 1.33
N PHE A 84 6.50 13.64 1.07
CA PHE A 84 5.39 12.86 1.61
C PHE A 84 5.95 11.83 2.59
N ASN A 85 5.25 11.62 3.69
CA ASN A 85 5.55 10.54 4.61
C ASN A 85 4.66 9.34 4.26
N LEU A 86 5.28 8.18 4.00
CA LEU A 86 4.59 6.92 3.78
C LEU A 86 5.06 5.89 4.83
N ILE A 87 4.14 5.48 5.69
CA ILE A 87 4.40 4.54 6.79
C ILE A 87 3.68 3.24 6.52
N THR A 88 4.40 2.12 6.60
CA THR A 88 3.77 0.79 6.64
C THR A 88 3.26 0.50 8.05
N LEU A 89 1.94 0.36 8.21
CA LEU A 89 1.28 0.11 9.50
C LEU A 89 1.10 -1.38 9.79
N SER A 90 0.83 -2.19 8.76
CA SER A 90 0.54 -3.60 8.94
C SER A 90 0.79 -4.42 7.67
N ASN A 91 1.08 -5.71 7.86
CA ASN A 91 1.19 -6.70 6.80
C ASN A 91 0.40 -7.96 7.21
N SER A 92 -0.51 -8.40 6.34
CA SER A 92 -1.39 -9.54 6.60
C SER A 92 -1.49 -10.47 5.39
N GLY A 93 -1.72 -11.76 5.65
CA GLY A 93 -2.12 -12.72 4.60
C GLY A 93 -3.61 -12.67 4.25
N SER A 94 -4.42 -11.99 5.07
CA SER A 94 -5.87 -11.90 4.94
C SER A 94 -6.32 -10.44 4.81
N LEU A 95 -6.98 -10.13 3.70
CA LEU A 95 -7.60 -8.82 3.47
C LEU A 95 -8.70 -8.54 4.49
N LYS A 96 -9.49 -9.55 4.89
CA LYS A 96 -10.55 -9.38 5.90
C LYS A 96 -10.00 -8.88 7.24
N ARG A 97 -8.86 -9.42 7.69
CA ARG A 97 -8.18 -8.95 8.92
C ARG A 97 -7.72 -7.50 8.79
N LEU A 98 -7.29 -7.10 7.59
CA LEU A 98 -6.85 -5.74 7.32
C LEU A 98 -7.99 -4.74 7.22
N LYS A 99 -9.12 -5.11 6.61
CA LYS A 99 -10.35 -4.32 6.64
C LYS A 99 -10.84 -4.11 8.08
N GLY A 100 -10.72 -5.13 8.93
CA GLY A 100 -10.95 -4.99 10.37
C GLY A 100 -10.06 -3.93 11.00
N ARG A 101 -8.74 -4.00 10.75
CA ARG A 101 -7.79 -2.99 11.26
C ARG A 101 -8.01 -1.59 10.73
N LEU A 102 -8.45 -1.43 9.48
CA LEU A 102 -8.81 -0.10 8.94
C LEU A 102 -9.90 0.57 9.77
N LYS A 103 -10.83 -0.20 10.34
CA LYS A 103 -11.87 0.32 11.25
C LYS A 103 -11.30 0.87 12.56
N ASP A 104 -10.14 0.35 12.99
CA ASP A 104 -9.44 0.87 14.19
C ASP A 104 -8.90 2.30 13.95
N TYR A 105 -8.75 2.73 12.69
CA TYR A 105 -8.25 4.06 12.31
C TYR A 105 -9.38 5.04 11.90
N GLY A 106 -10.61 4.58 11.74
CA GLY A 106 -11.77 5.43 11.44
C GLY A 106 -12.94 4.70 10.79
N THR A 107 -14.01 5.42 10.47
CA THR A 107 -15.20 4.87 9.80
C THR A 107 -14.91 4.63 8.32
N VAL A 108 -14.81 3.35 7.93
CA VAL A 108 -14.79 2.93 6.53
C VAL A 108 -16.16 3.28 5.92
N THR A 109 -16.23 4.31 5.08
CA THR A 109 -17.42 4.58 4.26
C THR A 109 -17.56 3.43 3.26
N GLU A 110 -18.63 2.65 3.40
CA GLU A 110 -19.05 1.60 2.46
C GLU A 110 -19.61 2.19 1.16
#